data_AF-X1SHU7-F1
#
_entry.id   AF-X1SHU7-F1
#
_cell.length_a   1.000
_cell.length_b   1.000
_cell.length_c   1.000
_cell.angle_alpha   90.00
_cell.angle_beta   90.00
_cell.angle_gamma   90.00
#
_symmetry.space_group_name_H-M   'P 1'
#
loop_
_entity.id
_entity.type
_entity.pdbx_description
1 polymer ?
#
loop_
_entity_poly.entity_id
_entity_poly.type
_entity_poly.pdbx_seq_one_letter_code
_entity_poly.pdbx_strand_id
1 'polypeptide(L)' 'MTTKSWRMEAKRRWGKKAAWIHGDGQFALLAWCRVLTVTLYTTRTEAEEQKKEIDRTACGGLCTGDHEIIDLSIT' A
#
# COMPACT_ATOMS: atom_id res chain seq x y z
N MET A 1 -0.47 -25.88 5.73
CA MET A 1 0.21 -24.82 4.96
C MET A 1 -0.08 -23.50 5.66
N THR A 2 0.90 -22.92 6.35
CA THR A 2 0.72 -21.62 7.00
C THR A 2 0.74 -20.57 5.88
N THR A 3 -0.44 -20.11 5.45
CA THR A 3 -0.55 -19.04 4.47
C THR A 3 0.15 -17.80 5.01
N LYS A 4 1.20 -17.34 4.34
CA LYS A 4 1.91 -16.10 4.70
C LYS A 4 0.91 -14.95 4.65
N SER A 5 0.61 -14.34 5.79
CA SER A 5 -0.29 -13.18 5.84
C SER A 5 0.45 -11.94 5.36
N TRP A 6 0.08 -11.43 4.19
CA TRP A 6 0.66 -10.19 3.66
C TRP A 6 0.36 -8.98 4.53
N ARG A 7 -0.79 -8.96 5.21
CA ARG A 7 -1.12 -7.96 6.22
C ARG A 7 -0.14 -7.97 7.40
N MET A 8 0.32 -9.15 7.84
CA MET A 8 1.36 -9.25 8.88
C MET A 8 2.71 -8.76 8.37
N GLU A 9 3.06 -9.06 7.11
CA GLU A 9 4.30 -8.56 6.50
C GLU A 9 4.27 -7.03 6.35
N ALA A 10 3.15 -6.46 5.93
CA ALA A 10 2.96 -5.00 5.87
C ALA A 10 3.05 -4.36 7.27
N LYS A 11 2.45 -4.97 8.29
CA LYS A 11 2.59 -4.54 9.69
C LYS A 11 4.04 -4.61 10.16
N ARG A 12 4.79 -5.66 9.78
CA ARG A 12 6.21 -5.81 10.12
C ARG A 12 7.06 -4.69 9.49
N ARG A 13 6.83 -4.36 8.22
CA ARG A 13 7.60 -3.32 7.50
C ARG A 13 7.22 -1.90 7.94
N TRP A 14 5.93 -1.63 8.11
CA TRP A 14 5.42 -0.26 8.24
C TRP A 14 4.54 -0.01 9.46
N GLY A 15 4.21 -0.99 10.30
CA GLY A 15 3.22 -0.83 11.39
C GLY A 15 3.55 0.25 12.43
N LYS A 16 4.81 0.69 12.54
CA LYS A 16 5.21 1.82 13.40
C LYS A 16 5.11 3.19 12.71
N LYS A 17 5.04 3.22 11.38
CA LYS A 17 5.04 4.44 10.54
C LYS A 17 3.67 4.70 9.90
N ALA A 18 2.97 3.63 9.54
CA ALA A 18 1.68 3.69 8.86
C ALA A 18 0.58 4.10 9.85
N ALA A 19 -0.17 5.14 9.50
CA ALA A 19 -1.41 5.45 10.19
C ALA A 19 -2.48 4.40 9.86
N TRP A 20 -2.44 3.87 8.64
CA TRP A 20 -3.47 2.97 8.12
C TRP A 20 -2.86 1.83 7.31
N ILE A 21 -3.37 0.61 7.54
CA ILE A 21 -3.07 -0.58 6.74
C ILE A 21 -4.40 -1.26 6.40
N HIS A 22 -4.78 -1.30 5.12
CA HIS A 22 -6.01 -1.87 4.60
C HIS A 22 -5.73 -3.04 3.65
N GLY A 23 -6.68 -3.98 3.55
CA GLY A 23 -6.54 -5.17 2.71
C GLY A 23 -5.63 -6.26 3.29
N ASP A 24 -5.39 -7.28 2.46
CA ASP A 24 -4.68 -8.53 2.78
C ASP A 24 -3.89 -9.14 1.61
N GLY A 25 -3.80 -8.45 0.47
CA GLY A 25 -3.08 -8.92 -0.71
C GLY A 25 -1.56 -8.68 -0.72
N GLN A 26 -0.88 -9.27 -1.69
CA GLN A 26 0.59 -9.27 -1.82
C GLN A 26 1.18 -7.92 -2.22
N PHE A 27 0.43 -7.10 -2.95
CA PHE A 27 0.93 -5.85 -3.51
C PHE A 27 0.52 -4.68 -2.63
N ALA A 28 1.50 -3.95 -2.11
CA ALA A 28 1.27 -2.80 -1.25
C ALA A 28 1.38 -1.50 -2.06
N LEU A 29 0.27 -0.77 -2.16
CA LEU A 29 0.27 0.63 -2.57
C LEU A 29 0.53 1.49 -1.33
N LEU A 30 1.68 2.15 -1.30
CA LEU A 30 2.07 3.10 -0.27
C LEU A 30 1.76 4.51 -0.73
N ALA A 31 1.15 5.30 0.14
CA ALA A 31 1.00 6.74 -0.04
C ALA A 31 1.65 7.49 1.13
N TRP A 32 2.75 8.19 0.86
CA TRP A 32 3.59 8.89 1.85
C TRP A 32 3.19 10.35 2.11
N CYS A 33 2.07 10.80 1.56
CA CYS A 33 1.70 12.21 1.47
C CYS A 33 1.60 12.94 2.83
N ARG A 34 0.48 12.81 3.55
CA ARG A 34 0.33 13.42 4.89
C ARG A 34 0.74 12.47 6.01
N VAL A 35 0.27 11.24 5.88
CA VAL A 35 0.56 10.11 6.75
C VAL A 35 0.73 8.91 5.85
N LEU A 36 1.58 7.96 6.25
CA LEU A 36 1.72 6.73 5.49
C LEU A 36 0.42 5.93 5.55
N THR A 37 -0.19 5.73 4.39
CA THR A 37 -1.31 4.81 4.18
C THR A 37 -0.82 3.64 3.34
N VAL A 38 -1.12 2.43 3.78
CA VAL A 38 -0.80 1.19 3.07
C VAL A 38 -2.09 0.51 2.67
N THR A 39 -2.31 0.32 1.37
CA THR A 39 -3.43 -0.47 0.85
C THR A 39 -2.90 -1.69 0.14
N LEU A 40 -3.41 -2.87 0.52
CA LEU A 40 -2.96 -4.15 0.01
C LEU A 40 -3.95 -4.69 -1.03
N TYR A 41 -3.42 -5.06 -2.20
CA TYR A 41 -4.16 -5.61 -3.32
C TYR A 41 -3.67 -7.01 -3.67
N THR A 42 -4.60 -7.85 -4.12
CA THR A 42 -4.31 -9.23 -4.49
C THR A 42 -3.45 -9.29 -5.73
N THR A 43 -3.68 -8.38 -6.68
CA THR A 43 -2.97 -8.34 -7.95
C THR A 43 -2.18 -7.04 -8.14
N ARG A 44 -1.10 -7.12 -8.94
CA ARG A 44 -0.32 -5.93 -9.31
C ARG A 44 -1.15 -4.95 -10.12
N THR A 45 -2.00 -5.45 -11.02
CA THR A 45 -2.87 -4.64 -11.87
C THR A 45 -3.82 -3.77 -11.05
N GLU A 46 -4.51 -4.33 -10.06
CA GLU A 46 -5.39 -3.56 -9.17
C GLU A 46 -4.62 -2.45 -8.43
N ALA A 47 -3.43 -2.75 -7.93
CA ALA A 47 -2.59 -1.76 -7.27
C ALA A 47 -2.18 -0.63 -8.23
N GLU A 48 -1.82 -0.96 -9.48
CA GLU A 48 -1.46 0.01 -10.51
C GLU A 48 -2.65 0.89 -10.95
N GLU A 49 -3.83 0.31 -11.10
CA GLU A 49 -5.06 1.04 -11.41
C GLU A 49 -5.40 2.03 -10.30
N GLN A 50 -5.33 1.59 -9.05
CA GLN A 50 -5.59 2.44 -7.89
C GLN A 50 -4.52 3.51 -7.71
N LYS A 51 -3.25 3.20 -7.98
CA LYS A 51 -2.18 4.21 -8.02
C LYS A 51 -2.48 5.29 -9.06
N LYS A 52 -2.80 4.89 -10.30
CA LYS A 52 -3.14 5.83 -11.39
C LYS A 52 -4.33 6.70 -11.01
N GLU A 53 -5.32 6.14 -10.32
CA GLU A 53 -6.47 6.88 -9.83
C GLU A 53 -6.04 7.97 -8.85
N ILE A 54 -5.34 7.62 -7.76
CA ILE A 54 -4.93 8.58 -6.74
C ILE A 54 -3.84 9.56 -7.21
N ASP A 55 -3.01 9.18 -8.18
CA ASP A 55 -2.07 10.09 -8.85
C ASP A 55 -2.83 11.19 -9.61
N ARG A 56 -3.99 10.87 -10.17
CA ARG A 56 -4.82 11.81 -10.94
C ARG A 56 -5.74 12.65 -10.05
N THR A 57 -6.32 12.05 -9.02
CA THR A 57 -7.37 12.68 -8.20
C THR A 57 -6.89 13.18 -6.84
N ALA A 58 -5.61 12.95 -6.51
CA ALA A 58 -5.03 13.07 -5.18
C ALA A 58 -5.58 12.04 -4.18
N CYS A 59 -4.71 11.54 -3.30
CA CYS A 59 -5.08 10.58 -2.25
C CYS A 59 -5.70 11.24 -0.99
N GLY A 60 -6.03 12.55 -1.03
CA GLY A 60 -6.54 13.33 0.09
C GLY A 60 -6.01 14.78 0.14
N GLY A 61 -6.31 15.50 1.24
CA GLY A 61 -6.14 16.96 1.34
C GLY A 61 -4.71 17.53 1.43
N LEU A 62 -3.67 16.70 1.33
CA LEU A 62 -2.26 17.11 1.28
C LEU A 62 -1.44 16.13 0.43
N CYS A 63 -2.02 15.71 -0.70
CA CYS A 63 -1.33 14.81 -1.60
C CYS A 63 -0.12 15.51 -2.24
N THR A 64 1.05 14.87 -2.14
CA THR A 64 2.30 15.30 -2.77
C THR A 64 2.67 14.45 -3.98
N GLY A 65 1.83 13.47 -4.34
CA GLY A 65 2.09 12.50 -5.40
C GLY A 65 3.13 11.43 -5.04
N ASP A 66 3.57 11.38 -3.78
CA ASP A 66 4.50 10.37 -3.29
C ASP A 66 3.78 9.04 -3.03
N HIS A 67 3.58 8.30 -4.12
CA HIS A 67 2.92 7.00 -4.15
C HIS A 67 3.82 5.96 -4.82
N GLU A 68 3.91 4.77 -4.25
CA GLU A 68 4.69 3.66 -4.80
C GLU A 68 4.00 2.30 -4.59
N ILE A 69 4.32 1.33 -5.45
CA ILE A 69 3.83 -0.04 -5.31
C ILE A 69 5.02 -0.96 -4.99
N ILE A 70 4.87 -1.75 -3.94
CA ILE A 70 5.86 -2.72 -3.49
C ILE A 70 5.25 -4.12 -3.52
N ASP A 71 5.97 -5.06 -4.11
CA ASP A 71 5.66 -6.50 -4.01
C ASP A 71 6.23 -7.05 -2.69
N LEU A 72 5.36 -7.50 -1.78
CA LEU A 72 5.75 -8.03 -0.46
C LEU A 72 6.41 -9.42 -0.52
N SER A 73 6.36 -10.10 -1.66
CA SER A 73 7.09 -11.35 -1.85
C SER A 73 8.60 -11.13 -2.02
N ILE A 74 8.98 -9.96 -2.51
CA ILE A 74 10.38 -9.57 -2.71
C ILE A 74 10.89 -8.94 -1.41
N THR A 75 12.06 -9.41 -0.97
CA THR A 75 12.61 -9.09 0.36
C THR A 75 13.50 -7.87 0.31
#